data_AF-X1UVL7-F1
#
_entry.id   AF-X1UVL7-F1
#
_cell.length_a   1.000
_cell.length_b   1.000
_cell.length_c   1.000
_cell.angle_alpha   90.00
_cell.angle_beta   90.00
_cell.angle_gamma   90.00
#
_symmetry.space_group_name_H-M   'P 1'
#
loop_
_entity.id
_entity.type
_entity.pdbx_description
1 polymer ?
#
loop_
_entity_poly.entity_id
_entity_poly.type
_entity_poly.pdbx_seq_one_letter_code
_entity_poly.pdbx_strand_id
1 'polypeptide(L)'
;IGLFFFINRPVVFFAPDCGDGVCEGSENVINCQEDCDICECDINHDGICDMQDWNLYGEDTGRTDCTSSSDPCECDLNHDGICDMHDWNLYGEDTGRTDCPIRIDQCRGD
;
A
#
# COMPACT_ATOMS: atom_id res chain seq x y z
N ILE A 1 -5.13 -15.81 54.48
CA ILE A 1 -3.95 -14.94 54.66
C ILE A 1 -3.33 -14.85 53.27
N GLY A 2 -3.81 -13.96 52.39
CA GLY A 2 -3.40 -12.55 52.29
C GLY A 2 -2.32 -12.45 51.20
N LEU A 3 -2.70 -12.19 49.95
CA LEU A 3 -2.60 -10.89 49.25
C LEU A 3 -1.15 -10.42 49.00
N PHE A 4 -0.73 -10.47 47.74
CA PHE A 4 0.14 -9.47 47.13
C PHE A 4 -0.30 -9.23 45.67
N PHE A 5 -0.90 -8.07 45.43
CA PHE A 5 -1.07 -7.43 44.12
C PHE A 5 0.02 -6.36 43.99
N PHE A 6 0.86 -6.44 42.96
CA PHE A 6 1.65 -5.32 42.39
C PHE A 6 1.83 -5.65 40.88
N ILE A 7 0.96 -5.18 39.98
CA ILE A 7 1.01 -3.92 39.20
C ILE A 7 1.87 -4.04 37.92
N ASN A 8 1.18 -4.06 36.76
CA ASN A 8 1.52 -3.49 35.43
C ASN A 8 2.82 -3.95 34.74
N ARG A 9 2.86 -4.49 33.52
CA ARG A 9 2.02 -4.36 32.31
C ARG A 9 1.99 -5.74 31.63
N PRO A 10 0.89 -6.17 30.99
CA PRO A 10 1.01 -7.27 30.06
C PRO A 10 2.01 -6.81 28.98
N VAL A 11 3.03 -7.61 28.70
CA VAL A 11 3.56 -7.63 27.34
C VAL A 11 2.39 -8.12 26.50
N VAL A 12 1.51 -7.19 26.10
CA VAL A 12 0.56 -7.43 25.03
C VAL A 12 1.47 -7.76 23.88
N PHE A 13 1.61 -9.06 23.61
CA PHE A 13 1.99 -9.53 22.31
C PHE A 13 0.83 -9.05 21.44
N PHE A 14 0.95 -7.83 20.92
CA PHE A 14 0.05 -7.33 19.89
C PHE A 14 0.31 -8.27 18.72
N ALA A 15 -0.47 -9.34 18.65
CA ALA A 15 -0.60 -10.05 17.39
C ALA A 15 -1.05 -8.99 16.39
N PRO A 16 -0.42 -8.92 15.21
CA PRO A 16 -0.93 -8.04 14.18
C PRO A 16 -2.37 -8.50 13.84
N ASP A 17 -3.31 -7.57 13.81
CA ASP A 17 -4.75 -7.84 13.74
C ASP A 17 -5.15 -7.97 12.26
N CYS A 18 -4.52 -8.94 11.57
CA CYS A 18 -4.74 -9.07 10.14
C CYS A 18 -6.21 -9.44 9.82
N GLY A 19 -6.72 -8.93 8.70
CA GLY A 19 -8.04 -9.20 8.14
C GLY A 19 -9.10 -8.14 8.48
N ASP A 20 -8.71 -6.96 8.96
CA ASP A 20 -9.60 -5.83 9.20
C ASP A 20 -9.63 -4.81 8.05
N GLY A 21 -8.76 -4.98 7.05
CA GLY A 21 -8.63 -4.14 5.87
C GLY A 21 -7.93 -2.80 6.12
N VAL A 22 -7.27 -2.63 7.27
CA VAL A 22 -6.60 -1.39 7.65
C VAL A 22 -5.17 -1.70 8.10
N CYS A 23 -4.18 -1.28 7.31
CA CYS A 23 -2.78 -1.40 7.72
C CYS A 23 -2.44 -0.46 8.90
N GLU A 24 -2.49 -0.94 10.15
CA GLU A 24 -2.19 -0.12 11.33
C GLU A 24 -1.29 -0.80 12.39
N GLY A 25 -0.79 0.01 13.33
CA GLY A 25 -0.02 -0.49 14.47
C GLY A 25 1.34 -1.10 14.08
N SER A 26 1.47 -2.42 14.22
CA SER A 26 2.68 -3.19 13.89
C SER A 26 2.59 -3.95 12.57
N GLU A 27 1.54 -3.69 11.79
CA GLU A 27 1.27 -4.37 10.52
C GLU A 27 2.17 -3.84 9.41
N ASN A 28 2.52 -4.74 8.49
CA ASN A 28 3.29 -4.45 7.29
C ASN A 28 3.08 -5.58 6.28
N VAL A 29 3.56 -5.38 5.05
CA VAL A 29 3.51 -6.38 3.96
C VAL A 29 4.09 -7.75 4.34
N ILE A 30 4.97 -7.86 5.34
CA ILE A 30 5.55 -9.14 5.75
C ILE A 30 4.63 -9.90 6.73
N ASN A 31 3.90 -9.20 7.60
CA ASN A 31 3.08 -9.84 8.64
C ASN A 31 1.57 -9.81 8.38
N CYS A 32 1.05 -8.83 7.64
CA CYS A 32 -0.35 -8.69 7.22
C CYS A 32 -0.38 -8.13 5.79
N GLN A 33 0.05 -8.93 4.82
CA GLN A 33 -0.04 -8.58 3.40
C GLN A 33 -1.49 -8.27 2.97
N GLU A 34 -2.48 -8.89 3.61
CA GLU A 34 -3.89 -8.75 3.26
C GLU A 34 -4.45 -7.35 3.60
N ASP A 35 -3.99 -6.73 4.71
CA ASP A 35 -4.45 -5.41 5.16
C ASP A 35 -3.51 -4.28 4.73
N CYS A 36 -2.25 -4.63 4.47
CA CYS A 36 -1.21 -3.75 3.95
C CYS A 36 -0.96 -3.97 2.45
N ASP A 37 -1.94 -4.52 1.73
CA ASP A 37 -1.82 -4.72 0.29
C ASP A 37 -1.67 -3.35 -0.37
N ILE A 38 -0.68 -3.24 -1.24
CA ILE A 38 -0.30 -1.98 -1.86
C ILE A 38 -1.38 -1.63 -2.88
N CYS A 39 -2.06 -0.50 -2.69
CA CYS A 39 -2.95 0.02 -3.72
C CYS A 39 -2.13 0.59 -4.87
N GLU A 40 -1.96 -0.20 -5.92
CA GLU A 40 -1.22 0.22 -7.12
C GLU A 40 -1.96 1.33 -7.90
N CYS A 41 -3.23 1.59 -7.60
CA CYS A 41 -4.00 2.69 -8.18
C CYS A 41 -3.93 4.03 -7.43
N ASP A 42 -3.33 4.11 -6.24
CA ASP A 42 -3.18 5.36 -5.46
C ASP A 42 -1.82 6.01 -5.77
N ILE A 43 -1.70 6.48 -7.01
CA ILE A 43 -0.47 7.05 -7.57
C ILE A 43 -0.08 8.34 -6.85
N ASN A 44 -1.08 9.14 -6.48
CA ASN A 44 -0.83 10.42 -5.80
C ASN A 44 -0.65 10.28 -4.28
N HIS A 45 -0.88 9.08 -3.73
CA HIS A 45 -0.75 8.70 -2.33
C HIS A 45 -1.66 9.50 -1.39
N ASP A 46 -2.92 9.74 -1.80
CA ASP A 46 -3.94 10.39 -0.96
C ASP A 46 -4.87 9.39 -0.25
N GLY A 47 -4.65 8.08 -0.43
CA GLY A 47 -5.38 7.01 0.23
C GLY A 47 -6.64 6.58 -0.50
N ILE A 48 -6.91 7.14 -1.68
CA ILE A 48 -8.08 6.81 -2.48
C ILE A 48 -7.67 6.65 -3.94
N CYS A 49 -8.32 5.73 -4.65
CA CYS A 49 -8.13 5.59 -6.09
C CYS A 49 -9.24 6.35 -6.81
N ASP A 50 -8.93 7.58 -7.21
CA ASP A 50 -9.89 8.48 -7.83
C ASP A 50 -9.45 8.99 -9.23
N MET A 51 -10.13 10.03 -9.71
CA MET A 51 -9.84 10.60 -11.03
C MET A 51 -8.49 11.34 -11.09
N GLN A 52 -7.90 11.69 -9.95
CA GLN A 52 -6.59 12.31 -9.86
C GLN A 52 -5.50 11.29 -10.19
N ASP A 53 -5.59 10.07 -9.66
CA ASP A 53 -4.69 8.98 -10.02
C ASP A 53 -4.83 8.60 -11.48
N TRP A 54 -6.08 8.57 -11.97
CA TRP A 54 -6.34 8.35 -13.39
C TRP A 54 -5.63 9.38 -14.28
N ASN A 55 -5.60 10.65 -13.86
CA ASN A 55 -4.93 11.68 -14.65
C ASN A 55 -3.42 11.47 -14.66
N LEU A 56 -2.81 11.06 -13.54
CA LEU A 56 -1.38 10.74 -13.48
C LEU A 56 -1.05 9.49 -14.31
N TYR A 57 -1.84 8.42 -14.18
CA TYR A 57 -1.72 7.21 -15.00
C TYR A 57 -1.85 7.52 -16.50
N GLY A 58 -2.81 8.37 -16.85
CA GLY A 58 -3.14 8.77 -18.21
C GLY A 58 -2.05 9.60 -18.90
N GLU A 59 -1.20 10.30 -18.14
CA GLU A 59 -0.15 11.17 -18.68
C GLU A 59 0.99 10.37 -19.34
N ASP A 60 1.31 9.19 -18.81
CA ASP A 60 2.41 8.35 -19.29
C ASP A 60 1.93 7.10 -20.06
N THR A 61 0.62 6.95 -20.30
CA THR A 61 0.06 5.75 -20.94
C THR A 61 0.71 5.47 -22.31
N GLY A 62 1.30 4.28 -22.47
CA GLY A 62 1.98 3.84 -23.69
C GLY A 62 3.45 4.24 -23.80
N ARG A 63 4.04 4.78 -22.74
CA ARG A 63 5.50 4.94 -22.64
C ARG A 63 6.19 3.59 -22.51
N THR A 64 7.45 3.55 -22.95
CA THR A 64 8.29 2.33 -22.95
C THR A 64 9.72 2.60 -22.45
N ASP A 65 9.94 3.78 -21.88
CA ASP A 65 11.23 4.30 -21.44
C ASP A 65 11.25 4.59 -19.93
N CYS A 66 10.42 3.87 -19.17
CA CYS A 66 10.21 4.01 -17.73
C CYS A 66 11.41 3.50 -16.90
N THR A 67 12.37 2.84 -17.55
CA THR A 67 13.63 2.36 -16.95
C THR A 67 14.63 3.46 -16.58
N SER A 68 14.35 4.72 -16.94
CA SER A 68 15.24 5.83 -16.66
C SER A 68 15.00 6.39 -15.25
N SER A 69 16.00 6.31 -14.38
CA SER A 69 15.93 6.72 -12.97
C SER A 69 15.67 8.22 -12.73
N SER A 70 15.53 9.00 -13.80
CA SER A 70 15.27 10.44 -13.77
C SER A 70 13.82 10.80 -14.10
N ASP A 71 13.04 9.86 -14.61
CA ASP A 71 11.64 10.08 -15.03
C ASP A 71 10.87 8.74 -14.95
N PRO A 72 10.66 8.20 -13.73
CA PRO A 72 9.86 7.00 -13.54
C PRO A 72 8.44 7.27 -14.06
N CYS A 73 7.91 6.40 -14.90
CA CYS A 73 6.53 6.51 -15.36
C CYS A 73 5.61 6.08 -14.23
N GLU A 74 4.60 6.88 -13.93
CA GLU A 74 3.62 6.55 -12.88
C GLU A 74 2.67 5.39 -13.30
N CYS A 75 2.68 5.02 -14.58
CA CYS A 75 1.89 3.91 -15.13
C CYS A 75 2.64 2.57 -15.20
N ASP A 76 3.92 2.48 -14.82
CA ASP A 76 4.71 1.24 -14.83
C ASP A 76 4.58 0.54 -13.46
N LEU A 77 3.38 0.04 -13.18
CA LEU A 77 3.02 -0.53 -11.87
C LEU A 77 3.74 -1.86 -11.63
N ASN A 78 3.93 -2.66 -12.68
CA ASN A 78 4.63 -3.94 -12.59
C ASN A 78 6.17 -3.80 -12.65
N HIS A 79 6.69 -2.58 -12.88
CA HIS A 79 8.11 -2.24 -12.97
C HIS A 79 8.88 -2.98 -14.06
N ASP A 80 8.24 -3.30 -15.19
CA ASP A 80 8.86 -3.94 -16.34
C ASP A 80 9.50 -2.94 -17.32
N GLY A 81 9.33 -1.65 -17.06
CA GLY A 81 9.91 -0.55 -17.81
C GLY A 81 9.03 -0.03 -18.95
N ILE A 82 7.82 -0.56 -19.11
CA ILE A 82 6.84 -0.12 -20.10
C ILE A 82 5.46 0.07 -19.45
N CYS A 83 4.64 0.95 -20.01
CA CYS A 83 3.25 1.10 -19.59
C CYS A 83 2.35 0.40 -20.61
N ASP A 84 1.88 -0.80 -20.28
CA ASP A 84 1.09 -1.63 -21.18
C ASP A 84 -0.24 -2.11 -20.55
N MET A 85 -0.84 -3.16 -21.13
CA MET A 85 -2.11 -3.70 -20.64
C MET A 85 -1.99 -4.48 -19.32
N HIS A 86 -0.79 -4.88 -18.91
CA HIS A 86 -0.55 -5.51 -17.61
C HIS A 86 -0.69 -4.49 -16.49
N ASP A 87 -0.12 -3.30 -16.66
CA ASP A 87 -0.30 -2.19 -15.70
C ASP A 87 -1.77 -1.75 -15.63
N TRP A 88 -2.45 -1.75 -16.78
CA TRP A 88 -3.88 -1.48 -16.81
C TRP A 88 -4.69 -2.48 -15.99
N ASN A 89 -4.31 -3.76 -16.02
CA ASN A 89 -5.00 -4.78 -15.24
C ASN A 89 -4.74 -4.57 -13.74
N LEU A 90 -3.51 -4.24 -13.34
CA LEU A 90 -3.17 -3.91 -11.95
C LEU A 90 -3.93 -2.68 -11.46
N TYR A 91 -3.93 -1.60 -12.24
CA TYR A 91 -4.72 -0.41 -11.95
C TYR A 91 -6.21 -0.75 -11.83
N GLY A 92 -6.70 -1.61 -12.73
CA GLY A 92 -8.06 -2.13 -12.82
C GLY A 92 -8.55 -2.89 -11.59
N GLU A 93 -7.65 -3.62 -10.92
CA GLU A 93 -7.98 -4.49 -9.78
C GLU A 93 -8.43 -3.70 -8.55
N ASP A 94 -7.86 -2.51 -8.35
CA ASP A 94 -8.13 -1.66 -7.18
C ASP A 94 -8.96 -0.39 -7.50
N THR A 95 -9.46 -0.24 -8.74
CA THR A 95 -10.21 0.97 -9.13
C THR A 95 -11.41 1.26 -8.21
N GLY A 96 -11.45 2.48 -7.68
CA GLY A 96 -12.54 2.94 -6.81
C GLY A 96 -12.41 2.50 -5.35
N ARG A 97 -11.28 1.91 -4.95
CA ARG A 97 -10.92 1.77 -3.53
C ARG A 97 -10.74 3.14 -2.88
N THR A 98 -11.11 3.23 -1.62
CA THR A 98 -10.97 4.46 -0.80
C THR A 98 -10.33 4.16 0.55
N ASP A 99 -9.77 2.97 0.68
CA ASP A 99 -9.18 2.39 1.87
C ASP A 99 -7.72 2.01 1.60
N CYS A 100 -7.05 2.80 0.77
CA CYS A 100 -5.66 2.58 0.45
C CYS A 100 -4.77 3.06 1.61
N PRO A 101 -3.78 2.26 2.03
CA PRO A 101 -2.89 2.67 3.10
C PRO A 101 -2.01 3.84 2.62
N ILE A 102 -2.37 5.06 3.06
CA ILE A 102 -1.77 6.37 2.72
C ILE A 102 -0.27 6.50 3.10
N ARG A 103 0.33 5.44 3.66
CA ARG A 103 1.69 5.46 4.20
C ARG A 103 2.49 4.24 3.74
N ILE A 104 3.26 4.46 2.68
CA ILE A 104 4.44 3.65 2.33
C ILE A 104 5.41 3.53 3.52
N ASP A 105 5.36 4.47 4.47
CA ASP A 105 6.13 4.48 5.71
C ASP A 105 5.55 3.64 6.87
N GLN A 106 4.36 3.06 6.74
CA GLN A 106 3.83 2.07 7.70
C GLN A 106 4.09 0.61 7.25
N CYS A 107 4.27 0.37 5.95
CA CYS A 107 4.52 -0.96 5.41
C CYS A 107 6.01 -1.35 5.33
N ARG A 108 6.92 -0.39 5.52
CA ARG A 108 8.36 -0.65 5.50
C ARG A 108 8.82 -1.05 6.90
N GLY A 109 8.77 -2.35 7.17
CA GLY A 109 9.36 -2.93 8.38
C GLY A 109 10.86 -2.65 8.43
N ASP A 110 11.25 -1.71 9.29
CA ASP A 110 12.62 -1.51 9.76
C ASP A 110 12.91 -2.35 11.02
#